data_AF-A0A6P0ERB6-F1
#
_entry.id   AF-A0A6P0ERB6-F1
#
_cell.length_a   1.000
_cell.length_b   1.000
_cell.length_c   1.000
_cell.angle_alpha   90.00
_cell.angle_beta   90.00
_cell.angle_gamma   90.00
#
_symmetry.space_group_name_H-M   'P 1'
#
loop_
_entity.id
_entity.type
_entity.pdbx_description
1 polymer ?
#
loop_
_entity_poly.entity_id
_entity_poly.type
_entity_poly.pdbx_seq_one_letter_code
_entity_poly.pdbx_strand_id
1 'polypeptide(L)'
;MTKTSPTGQRTRRPLRAAALTVLTALLAVLAPVAAATPASAYGSYGYDGGGYSGGGGYSGPVVVYPVLNCIQSGVNGAYTAVLGYRNTSTNTYTITGDYNVISPSSYNGRQPTTFRPGTYNGVFSLAVSSGTVYWTLGSTKLTISRTAAAACPKDTQMPADGNGTGVVGALAVAAGLGALVVHRARRRLAAPPVKETVDA
;
A
#
# COMPACT_ATOMS: atom_id res chain seq x y z
N MET A 1 81.14 5.04 -20.74
CA MET A 1 81.34 3.58 -20.67
C MET A 1 80.01 2.93 -20.30
N THR A 2 79.49 2.04 -21.17
CA THR A 2 78.96 0.68 -20.86
C THR A 2 78.14 0.44 -19.55
N LYS A 3 77.05 -0.35 -19.51
CA LYS A 3 76.41 -1.27 -20.48
C LYS A 3 75.03 -1.77 -19.92
N THR A 4 74.12 -2.21 -20.80
CA THR A 4 73.08 -3.27 -20.59
C THR A 4 72.14 -3.30 -19.37
N SER A 5 70.83 -3.28 -19.64
CA SER A 5 69.82 -4.13 -18.94
C SER A 5 70.09 -5.63 -19.23
N PRO A 6 69.68 -6.60 -18.39
CA PRO A 6 68.45 -7.36 -18.74
C PRO A 6 67.72 -8.08 -17.56
N THR A 7 66.66 -8.84 -17.90
CA THR A 7 66.14 -10.12 -17.30
C THR A 7 66.08 -10.26 -15.76
N GLY A 8 64.96 -10.58 -15.08
CA GLY A 8 63.68 -11.15 -15.49
C GLY A 8 63.53 -12.62 -15.06
N GLN A 9 62.59 -12.95 -14.15
CA GLN A 9 62.14 -14.34 -14.01
C GLN A 9 60.72 -14.47 -13.43
N ARG A 10 59.83 -15.12 -14.19
CA ARG A 10 58.59 -15.70 -13.69
C ARG A 10 58.89 -17.06 -13.06
N THR A 11 58.35 -17.33 -11.88
CA THR A 11 58.13 -18.71 -11.41
C THR A 11 56.64 -18.92 -11.13
N ARG A 12 56.14 -20.11 -11.47
CA ARG A 12 54.72 -20.49 -11.42
C ARG A 12 54.57 -21.73 -10.51
N ARG A 13 53.31 -22.00 -10.12
CA ARG A 13 52.76 -23.28 -9.61
C ARG A 13 53.01 -23.58 -8.12
N PRO A 14 52.26 -24.53 -7.50
CA PRO A 14 51.09 -25.27 -8.03
C PRO A 14 49.79 -25.13 -7.20
N LEU A 15 48.66 -25.45 -7.82
CA LEU A 15 47.45 -25.87 -7.10
C LEU A 15 47.72 -27.18 -6.34
N ARG A 16 47.12 -27.32 -5.14
CA ARG A 16 46.85 -28.64 -4.54
C ARG A 16 45.37 -28.74 -4.22
N ALA A 17 44.77 -29.84 -4.66
CA ALA A 17 43.38 -30.19 -4.40
C ALA A 17 43.28 -31.14 -3.19
N ALA A 18 42.20 -31.01 -2.43
CA ALA A 18 41.58 -32.05 -1.62
C ALA A 18 40.13 -31.56 -1.36
N ALA A 19 39.10 -32.08 -2.04
CA ALA A 19 38.50 -33.42 -1.92
C ALA A 19 37.42 -33.48 -0.83
N LEU A 20 36.27 -34.05 -1.21
CA LEU A 20 34.98 -34.07 -0.53
C LEU A 20 35.00 -34.66 0.90
N THR A 21 34.05 -34.20 1.73
CA THR A 21 33.18 -35.07 2.54
C THR A 21 31.73 -34.57 2.50
N VAL A 22 30.77 -35.49 2.64
CA VAL A 22 29.32 -35.33 2.39
C VAL A 22 28.54 -36.12 3.46
N LEU A 23 27.24 -35.83 3.71
CA LEU A 23 26.34 -36.39 4.75
C LEU A 23 26.74 -35.98 6.20
N THR A 24 25.91 -35.86 7.25
CA THR A 24 24.48 -36.11 7.61
C THR A 24 24.16 -35.27 8.89
N ALA A 25 22.94 -34.98 9.37
CA ALA A 25 21.54 -35.03 8.91
C ALA A 25 20.59 -34.29 9.90
N LEU A 26 19.27 -34.28 9.61
CA LEU A 26 18.08 -34.06 10.48
C LEU A 26 18.20 -33.33 11.85
N LEU A 27 17.36 -32.30 12.04
CA LEU A 27 16.10 -32.46 12.81
C LEU A 27 15.16 -31.24 12.61
N ALA A 28 13.96 -31.50 12.07
CA ALA A 28 12.93 -30.48 11.91
C ALA A 28 12.12 -30.35 13.22
N VAL A 29 12.16 -29.17 13.85
CA VAL A 29 11.34 -28.88 15.03
C VAL A 29 9.93 -28.50 14.60
N LEU A 30 9.08 -29.52 14.38
CA LEU A 30 7.63 -29.31 14.36
C LEU A 30 7.11 -29.17 15.79
N ALA A 31 6.97 -27.93 16.24
CA ALA A 31 6.18 -27.60 17.42
C ALA A 31 4.72 -27.34 17.00
N PRO A 32 3.75 -28.18 17.38
CA PRO A 32 2.34 -27.86 17.19
C PRO A 32 1.93 -26.81 18.22
N VAL A 33 1.88 -25.53 17.80
CA VAL A 33 1.22 -24.50 18.61
C VAL A 33 -0.26 -24.80 18.62
N ALA A 34 -0.75 -25.36 19.72
CA ALA A 34 -2.16 -25.65 19.93
C ALA A 34 -2.96 -24.34 19.81
N ALA A 35 -3.88 -24.31 18.84
CA ALA A 35 -4.77 -23.16 18.63
C ALA A 35 -5.79 -23.08 19.77
N ALA A 36 -5.45 -22.34 20.82
CA ALA A 36 -6.40 -21.96 21.86
C ALA A 36 -7.45 -21.00 21.27
N THR A 37 -8.58 -21.54 20.83
CA THR A 37 -9.77 -20.74 20.47
C THR A 37 -10.66 -20.58 21.70
N PRO A 38 -10.73 -19.39 22.32
CA PRO A 38 -11.80 -19.09 23.27
C PRO A 38 -13.12 -18.97 22.50
N ALA A 39 -13.82 -20.09 22.33
CA ALA A 39 -15.22 -20.10 21.95
C ALA A 39 -16.04 -19.69 23.18
N SER A 40 -16.41 -18.42 23.28
CA SER A 40 -17.24 -17.91 24.38
C SER A 40 -18.28 -16.91 23.86
N ALA A 41 -19.49 -17.43 23.70
CA ALA A 41 -20.79 -16.75 23.66
C ALA A 41 -20.81 -15.29 23.18
N TYR A 42 -21.10 -15.08 21.89
CA TYR A 42 -21.71 -13.82 21.45
C TYR A 42 -23.22 -13.90 21.65
N GLY A 43 -23.78 -13.07 22.53
CA GLY A 43 -25.22 -13.04 22.80
C GLY A 43 -26.01 -12.58 21.57
N SER A 44 -27.08 -13.31 21.22
CA SER A 44 -27.95 -12.95 20.11
C SER A 44 -28.91 -11.83 20.51
N TYR A 45 -28.50 -10.58 20.30
CA TYR A 45 -29.44 -9.46 20.25
C TYR A 45 -30.23 -9.56 18.95
N GLY A 46 -31.53 -9.83 19.05
CA GLY A 46 -32.43 -9.81 17.91
C GLY A 46 -32.50 -8.40 17.33
N TYR A 47 -32.12 -8.26 16.06
CA TYR A 47 -32.31 -7.03 15.29
C TYR A 47 -33.34 -7.32 14.20
N ASP A 48 -34.40 -6.51 14.19
CA ASP A 48 -35.49 -6.62 13.23
C ASP A 48 -35.08 -6.07 11.84
N GLY A 49 -35.85 -6.43 10.81
CA GLY A 49 -35.37 -6.50 9.43
C GLY A 49 -34.89 -5.18 8.77
N GLY A 50 -33.87 -5.31 7.90
CA GLY A 50 -33.33 -4.20 7.12
C GLY A 50 -32.40 -4.60 5.96
N GLY A 51 -32.97 -5.07 4.84
CA GLY A 51 -32.39 -4.83 3.51
C GLY A 51 -31.07 -5.51 3.09
N TYR A 52 -30.95 -6.85 3.17
CA TYR A 52 -29.96 -7.60 2.40
C TYR A 52 -30.63 -8.37 1.25
N SER A 53 -30.56 -7.83 0.02
CA SER A 53 -31.05 -8.50 -1.19
C SER A 53 -30.06 -9.54 -1.73
N GLY A 54 -29.74 -10.53 -0.89
CA GLY A 54 -29.16 -11.81 -1.31
C GLY A 54 -30.25 -12.88 -1.28
N GLY A 55 -30.39 -13.67 -2.35
CA GLY A 55 -31.41 -14.71 -2.43
C GLY A 55 -31.22 -15.78 -1.34
N GLY A 56 -32.02 -15.70 -0.27
CA GLY A 56 -31.91 -16.55 0.92
C GLY A 56 -32.02 -15.70 2.19
N GLY A 57 -33.16 -15.76 2.86
CA GLY A 57 -33.53 -14.89 3.99
C GLY A 57 -32.74 -15.15 5.28
N TYR A 58 -31.46 -14.80 5.31
CA TYR A 58 -30.63 -14.87 6.51
C TYR A 58 -30.88 -13.67 7.43
N SER A 59 -31.83 -13.83 8.35
CA SER A 59 -31.97 -12.98 9.55
C SER A 59 -30.90 -13.33 10.59
N GLY A 60 -29.62 -13.15 10.24
CA GLY A 60 -28.48 -13.35 11.13
C GLY A 60 -27.75 -12.02 11.42
N PRO A 61 -27.03 -11.90 12.55
CA PRO A 61 -26.23 -10.71 12.84
C PRO A 61 -25.18 -10.50 11.73
N VAL A 62 -24.92 -9.24 11.36
CA VAL A 62 -24.03 -8.94 10.24
C VAL A 62 -22.61 -9.39 10.54
N VAL A 63 -22.19 -10.44 9.83
CA VAL A 63 -20.93 -11.17 9.97
C VAL A 63 -19.70 -10.49 9.33
N VAL A 64 -19.85 -9.25 8.86
CA VAL A 64 -18.77 -8.48 8.24
C VAL A 64 -18.44 -7.29 9.14
N TYR A 65 -17.20 -7.27 9.63
CA TYR A 65 -16.71 -6.30 10.59
C TYR A 65 -15.62 -5.41 9.98
N PRO A 66 -15.68 -4.08 10.19
CA PRO A 66 -14.63 -3.16 9.78
C PRO A 66 -13.42 -3.31 10.72
N VAL A 67 -12.20 -3.18 10.17
CA VAL A 67 -10.95 -3.31 10.92
C VAL A 67 -10.09 -2.08 10.69
N LEU A 68 -9.64 -1.42 11.77
CA LEU A 68 -8.57 -0.43 11.71
C LEU A 68 -7.24 -1.17 11.89
N ASN A 69 -6.44 -1.32 10.84
CA ASN A 69 -5.21 -2.09 10.91
C ASN A 69 -4.09 -1.31 11.59
N CYS A 70 -3.88 -0.05 11.21
CA CYS A 70 -2.89 0.83 11.80
C CYS A 70 -3.13 2.30 11.42
N ILE A 71 -2.45 3.20 12.14
CA ILE A 71 -2.38 4.63 11.82
C ILE A 71 -0.95 5.00 11.40
N GLN A 72 -0.80 5.70 10.29
CA GLN A 72 0.41 6.43 9.95
C GLN A 72 0.22 7.90 10.33
N SER A 73 0.98 8.40 11.31
CA SER A 73 0.93 9.82 11.68
C SER A 73 1.52 10.71 10.58
N GLY A 74 0.84 11.82 10.30
CA GLY A 74 1.35 12.93 9.50
C GLY A 74 1.73 14.13 10.38
N VAL A 75 1.96 15.27 9.71
CA VAL A 75 2.22 16.57 10.36
C VAL A 75 0.92 17.26 10.78
N ASN A 76 1.00 18.20 11.73
CA ASN A 76 -0.10 19.11 12.11
C ASN A 76 -1.42 18.42 12.50
N GLY A 77 -1.36 17.20 13.03
CA GLY A 77 -2.55 16.44 13.43
C GLY A 77 -3.15 15.56 12.34
N ALA A 78 -2.68 15.68 11.09
CA ALA A 78 -3.08 14.79 10.01
C ALA A 78 -2.58 13.35 10.25
N TYR A 79 -3.27 12.39 9.65
CA TYR A 79 -2.91 10.97 9.71
C TYR A 79 -3.52 10.20 8.53
N THR A 80 -2.91 9.08 8.17
CA THR A 80 -3.48 8.11 7.24
C THR A 80 -3.91 6.87 8.00
N ALA A 81 -5.19 6.53 7.93
CA ALA A 81 -5.71 5.28 8.47
C ALA A 81 -5.62 4.17 7.40
N VAL A 82 -5.10 3.00 7.77
CA VAL A 82 -5.08 1.80 6.93
C VAL A 82 -6.19 0.88 7.42
N LEU A 83 -7.13 0.54 6.53
CA LEU A 83 -8.38 -0.13 6.88
C LEU A 83 -8.51 -1.48 6.18
N GLY A 84 -9.18 -2.40 6.84
CA GLY A 84 -9.45 -3.76 6.40
C GLY A 84 -10.86 -4.20 6.81
N TYR A 85 -11.19 -5.45 6.54
CA TYR A 85 -12.42 -6.07 7.04
C TYR A 85 -12.21 -7.53 7.43
N ARG A 86 -13.14 -8.06 8.22
CA ARG A 86 -13.23 -9.48 8.53
C ARG A 86 -14.66 -9.95 8.27
N ASN A 87 -14.84 -10.84 7.30
CA ASN A 87 -16.10 -11.55 7.07
C ASN A 87 -15.97 -12.95 7.69
N THR A 88 -16.77 -13.23 8.72
CA THR A 88 -16.73 -14.51 9.46
C THR A 88 -17.66 -15.59 8.90
N SER A 89 -18.36 -15.33 7.79
CA SER A 89 -19.18 -16.33 7.11
C SER A 89 -18.43 -17.08 6.00
N THR A 90 -19.08 -18.09 5.46
CA THR A 90 -18.69 -18.81 4.24
C THR A 90 -19.06 -18.05 2.95
N ASN A 91 -19.83 -16.96 3.03
CA ASN A 91 -20.44 -16.31 1.87
C ASN A 91 -19.74 -14.98 1.54
N THR A 92 -19.72 -14.62 0.25
CA THR A 92 -19.32 -13.26 -0.15
C THR A 92 -20.54 -12.34 -0.09
N TYR A 93 -20.42 -11.20 0.59
CA TYR A 93 -21.48 -10.19 0.64
C TYR A 93 -21.17 -8.99 -0.24
N THR A 94 -22.21 -8.42 -0.85
CA THR A 94 -22.16 -7.07 -1.43
C THR A 94 -22.92 -6.15 -0.49
N ILE A 95 -22.25 -5.15 0.10
CA ILE A 95 -22.84 -4.21 1.07
C ILE A 95 -22.60 -2.78 0.57
N THR A 96 -23.66 -2.00 0.49
CA THR A 96 -23.68 -0.62 -0.01
C THR A 96 -24.67 0.23 0.80
N GLY A 97 -24.75 1.53 0.54
CA GLY A 97 -25.67 2.44 1.25
C GLY A 97 -25.32 2.58 2.73
N ASP A 98 -26.34 2.75 3.57
CA ASP A 98 -26.17 3.08 5.00
C ASP A 98 -25.47 2.00 5.83
N TYR A 99 -25.50 0.74 5.36
CA TYR A 99 -24.75 -0.37 5.96
C TYR A 99 -23.29 -0.45 5.49
N ASN A 100 -22.82 0.46 4.63
CA ASN A 100 -21.42 0.57 4.23
C ASN A 100 -21.08 2.01 3.83
N VAL A 101 -21.02 2.90 4.83
CA VAL A 101 -20.87 4.36 4.66
C VAL A 101 -19.76 4.92 5.55
N ILE A 102 -19.01 5.88 5.02
CA ILE A 102 -18.00 6.65 5.76
C ILE A 102 -18.52 8.06 6.03
N SER A 103 -18.32 8.55 7.26
CA SER A 103 -18.63 9.91 7.68
C SER A 103 -17.39 10.59 8.28
N PRO A 104 -17.04 11.85 7.92
CA PRO A 104 -17.74 12.74 6.99
C PRO A 104 -17.84 12.22 5.55
N SER A 105 -18.88 12.64 4.83
CA SER A 105 -19.19 12.17 3.48
C SER A 105 -18.10 12.47 2.44
N SER A 106 -17.21 13.43 2.71
CA SER A 106 -16.00 13.70 1.93
C SER A 106 -15.03 12.52 1.80
N TYR A 107 -15.12 11.54 2.70
CA TYR A 107 -14.32 10.31 2.68
C TYR A 107 -15.08 9.09 2.13
N ASN A 108 -16.39 9.24 1.85
CA ASN A 108 -17.25 8.17 1.38
C ASN A 108 -16.98 7.79 -0.09
N GLY A 109 -17.23 6.53 -0.44
CA GLY A 109 -16.99 5.98 -1.79
C GLY A 109 -15.60 5.37 -2.00
N ARG A 110 -14.74 5.37 -0.96
CA ARG A 110 -13.41 4.72 -0.97
C ARG A 110 -13.42 3.30 -0.39
N GLN A 111 -14.46 2.96 0.37
CA GLN A 111 -14.63 1.65 0.96
C GLN A 111 -14.96 0.58 -0.10
N PRO A 112 -14.51 -0.68 0.06
CA PRO A 112 -14.94 -1.77 -0.81
C PRO A 112 -16.45 -2.00 -0.67
N THR A 113 -17.10 -2.46 -1.73
CA THR A 113 -18.51 -2.89 -1.71
C THR A 113 -18.68 -4.41 -1.63
N THR A 114 -17.64 -5.18 -1.92
CA THR A 114 -17.66 -6.65 -1.96
C THR A 114 -16.72 -7.24 -0.90
N PHE A 115 -17.28 -8.12 -0.07
CA PHE A 115 -16.66 -8.64 1.15
C PHE A 115 -16.59 -10.17 1.11
N ARG A 116 -15.44 -10.71 0.70
CA ARG A 116 -15.21 -12.17 0.60
C ARG A 116 -14.98 -12.79 2.00
N PRO A 117 -15.23 -14.09 2.19
CA PRO A 117 -14.87 -14.81 3.42
C PRO A 117 -13.41 -14.60 3.83
N GLY A 118 -13.17 -14.42 5.14
CA GLY A 118 -11.85 -14.26 5.73
C GLY A 118 -11.54 -12.85 6.25
N THR A 119 -10.27 -12.63 6.61
CA THR A 119 -9.74 -11.33 7.05
C THR A 119 -8.86 -10.73 5.96
N TYR A 120 -9.17 -9.50 5.56
CA TYR A 120 -8.43 -8.74 4.55
C TYR A 120 -7.94 -7.44 5.18
N ASN A 121 -6.62 -7.30 5.31
CA ASN A 121 -5.99 -6.13 5.91
C ASN A 121 -5.54 -5.16 4.82
N GLY A 122 -5.60 -3.85 5.09
CA GLY A 122 -5.10 -2.82 4.17
C GLY A 122 -5.81 -2.80 2.81
N VAL A 123 -7.12 -3.02 2.78
CA VAL A 123 -7.92 -3.03 1.54
C VAL A 123 -8.20 -1.63 0.98
N PHE A 124 -8.14 -0.59 1.82
CA PHE A 124 -8.11 0.81 1.42
C PHE A 124 -7.46 1.68 2.51
N SER A 125 -7.24 2.96 2.22
CA SER A 125 -6.73 3.94 3.18
C SER A 125 -7.46 5.28 3.09
N LEU A 126 -7.46 6.01 4.20
CA LEU A 126 -8.04 7.35 4.32
C LEU A 126 -6.96 8.33 4.83
N ALA A 127 -6.59 9.30 4.00
CA ALA A 127 -5.75 10.43 4.41
C ALA A 127 -6.63 11.51 5.05
N VAL A 128 -6.57 11.63 6.37
CA VAL A 128 -7.39 12.54 7.18
C VAL A 128 -6.55 13.75 7.58
N SER A 129 -7.03 14.96 7.26
CA SER A 129 -6.34 16.22 7.60
C SER A 129 -6.42 16.56 9.09
N SER A 130 -7.58 16.33 9.71
CA SER A 130 -7.82 16.52 11.14
C SER A 130 -9.12 15.82 11.58
N GLY A 131 -9.31 15.68 12.90
CA GLY A 131 -10.53 15.17 13.50
C GLY A 131 -10.69 13.64 13.48
N THR A 132 -11.93 13.19 13.58
CA THR A 132 -12.33 11.79 13.68
C THR A 132 -13.22 11.42 12.50
N VAL A 133 -12.97 10.26 11.91
CA VAL A 133 -13.77 9.66 10.84
C VAL A 133 -14.47 8.42 11.39
N TYR A 134 -15.62 8.07 10.83
CA TYR A 134 -16.37 6.87 11.18
C TYR A 134 -16.63 6.04 9.93
N TRP A 135 -16.46 4.72 10.01
CA TRP A 135 -16.92 3.79 8.98
C TRP A 135 -17.97 2.86 9.58
N THR A 136 -19.21 2.98 9.11
CA THR A 136 -20.26 2.01 9.38
C THR A 136 -20.15 0.90 8.36
N LEU A 137 -20.00 -0.34 8.83
CA LEU A 137 -20.05 -1.55 8.02
C LEU A 137 -20.92 -2.60 8.74
N GLY A 138 -22.00 -3.01 8.08
CA GLY A 138 -23.05 -3.79 8.71
C GLY A 138 -23.69 -3.05 9.88
N SER A 139 -23.82 -3.72 11.01
CA SER A 139 -24.23 -3.13 12.29
C SER A 139 -23.08 -2.51 13.09
N THR A 140 -21.84 -2.55 12.60
CA THR A 140 -20.65 -2.08 13.33
C THR A 140 -20.23 -0.69 12.87
N LYS A 141 -20.07 0.25 13.80
CA LYS A 141 -19.49 1.58 13.55
C LYS A 141 -18.07 1.67 14.10
N LEU A 142 -17.08 1.69 13.22
CA LEU A 142 -15.68 1.88 13.57
C LEU A 142 -15.36 3.36 13.75
N THR A 143 -14.79 3.73 14.90
CA THR A 143 -14.24 5.07 15.16
C THR A 143 -12.77 5.11 14.72
N ILE A 144 -12.43 6.06 13.86
CA ILE A 144 -11.10 6.21 13.26
C ILE A 144 -10.54 7.57 13.69
N SER A 145 -9.51 7.55 14.54
CA SER A 145 -8.78 8.74 14.98
C SER A 145 -7.28 8.47 14.97
N ARG A 146 -6.47 9.54 15.10
CA ARG A 146 -4.99 9.45 15.11
C ARG A 146 -4.42 8.49 16.16
N THR A 147 -5.16 8.20 17.23
CA THR A 147 -4.75 7.35 18.35
C THR A 147 -5.58 6.06 18.49
N ALA A 148 -6.49 5.79 17.55
CA ALA A 148 -7.41 4.65 17.64
C ALA A 148 -6.77 3.27 17.38
N ALA A 149 -5.54 3.22 16.85
CA ALA A 149 -4.77 1.99 16.66
C ALA A 149 -3.26 2.25 16.75
N ALA A 150 -2.49 1.16 16.78
CA ALA A 150 -1.03 1.20 16.75
C ALA A 150 -0.47 1.87 15.48
N ALA A 151 0.78 2.35 15.57
CA ALA A 151 1.49 2.89 14.41
C ALA A 151 1.71 1.81 13.34
N CYS A 152 1.60 2.17 12.07
CA CYS A 152 1.91 1.26 10.97
C CYS A 152 3.39 0.82 11.01
N PRO A 153 3.70 -0.49 10.86
CA PRO A 153 5.06 -0.96 10.59
C PRO A 153 5.69 -0.23 9.40
N LYS A 154 7.02 -0.03 9.40
CA LYS A 154 7.71 0.72 8.34
C LYS A 154 7.56 0.10 6.95
N ASP A 155 7.37 -1.21 6.90
CA ASP A 155 7.19 -1.98 5.66
C ASP A 155 5.72 -2.12 5.24
N THR A 156 4.80 -1.35 5.85
CA THR A 156 3.37 -1.37 5.48
C THR A 156 3.20 -0.83 4.07
N GLN A 157 2.97 -1.74 3.11
CA GLN A 157 2.57 -1.36 1.77
C GLN A 157 1.18 -0.71 1.82
N MET A 158 1.15 0.62 1.67
CA MET A 158 -0.11 1.34 1.50
C MET A 158 -0.72 1.03 0.12
N PRO A 159 -2.06 0.85 0.03
CA PRO A 159 -2.76 0.84 -1.26
C PRO A 159 -2.40 2.05 -2.11
N ALA A 160 -2.22 1.84 -3.40
CA ALA A 160 -1.61 2.81 -4.32
C ALA A 160 -2.33 4.18 -4.34
N ASP A 161 -3.64 4.21 -4.05
CA ASP A 161 -4.47 5.41 -3.99
C ASP A 161 -4.07 6.40 -2.89
N GLY A 162 -3.25 5.98 -1.91
CA GLY A 162 -2.71 6.85 -0.88
C GLY A 162 -1.36 7.51 -1.22
N ASN A 163 -0.67 7.04 -2.27
CA ASN A 163 0.78 7.24 -2.40
C ASN A 163 1.19 8.35 -3.40
N GLY A 164 0.54 9.52 -3.32
CA GLY A 164 1.06 10.79 -3.84
C GLY A 164 1.34 10.92 -5.35
N THR A 165 1.01 9.92 -6.17
CA THR A 165 1.31 9.89 -7.62
C THR A 165 0.66 11.02 -8.40
N GLY A 166 -0.47 11.57 -7.92
CA GLY A 166 -1.07 12.80 -8.46
C GLY A 166 -0.14 14.02 -8.38
N VAL A 167 0.68 14.13 -7.32
CA VAL A 167 1.66 15.23 -7.16
C VAL A 167 2.85 15.02 -8.10
N VAL A 168 3.34 13.77 -8.22
CA VAL A 168 4.44 13.43 -9.14
C VAL A 168 4.03 13.67 -10.60
N GLY A 169 2.80 13.30 -10.97
CA GLY A 169 2.23 13.57 -12.29
C GLY A 169 2.12 15.08 -12.59
N ALA A 170 1.61 15.87 -11.65
CA ALA A 170 1.52 17.32 -11.79
C ALA A 170 2.89 17.99 -11.96
N LEU A 171 3.90 17.56 -11.18
CA LEU A 171 5.27 18.06 -11.30
C LEU A 171 5.91 17.72 -12.65
N ALA A 172 5.68 16.51 -13.18
CA ALA A 172 6.18 16.11 -14.50
C ALA A 172 5.58 16.97 -15.63
N VAL A 173 4.28 17.27 -15.59
CA VAL A 173 3.61 18.15 -16.56
C VAL A 173 4.15 19.58 -16.48
N ALA A 174 4.30 20.13 -15.27
CA ALA A 174 4.85 21.46 -15.06
C ALA A 174 6.30 21.58 -15.59
N ALA A 175 7.14 20.58 -15.32
CA ALA A 175 8.52 20.52 -15.83
C ALA A 175 8.55 20.44 -17.37
N GLY A 176 7.68 19.63 -17.98
CA GLY A 176 7.58 19.52 -19.44
C GLY A 176 7.18 20.84 -20.11
N LEU A 177 6.19 21.56 -19.55
CA LEU A 177 5.77 22.87 -20.04
C LEU A 177 6.88 23.92 -19.88
N GLY A 178 7.56 23.96 -18.74
CA GLY A 178 8.71 24.84 -18.50
C GLY A 178 9.85 24.61 -19.50
N ALA A 179 10.22 23.35 -19.73
CA ALA A 179 11.25 22.98 -20.71
C ALA A 179 10.87 23.40 -22.15
N LEU A 180 9.61 23.23 -22.54
CA LEU A 180 9.10 23.66 -23.86
C LEU A 180 9.24 25.18 -24.06
N VAL A 181 8.90 25.98 -23.04
CA VAL A 181 9.01 27.44 -23.08
C VAL A 181 10.46 27.87 -23.23
N VAL A 182 11.37 27.32 -22.41
CA VAL A 182 12.81 27.62 -22.48
C VAL A 182 13.41 27.23 -23.83
N HIS A 183 13.06 26.05 -24.37
CA HIS A 183 13.52 25.59 -25.67
C HIS A 183 13.01 26.49 -26.82
N ARG A 184 11.74 26.93 -26.78
CA ARG A 184 11.19 27.89 -27.76
C ARG A 184 11.87 29.26 -27.68
N ALA A 185 12.16 29.77 -26.48
CA ALA A 185 12.90 31.02 -26.31
C ALA A 185 14.32 30.93 -26.90
N ARG A 186 15.06 29.85 -26.58
CA ARG A 186 16.41 29.61 -27.12
C ARG A 186 16.43 29.53 -28.65
N ARG A 187 15.45 28.88 -29.29
CA ARG A 187 15.36 28.84 -30.77
C ARG A 187 15.15 30.22 -31.41
N ARG A 188 14.42 31.14 -30.74
CA ARG A 188 14.24 32.51 -31.23
C ARG A 188 15.51 33.35 -31.10
N LEU A 189 16.27 33.16 -30.03
CA LEU A 189 17.55 33.85 -29.80
C LEU A 189 18.70 33.30 -30.66
N ALA A 190 18.58 32.06 -31.15
CA ALA A 190 19.56 31.42 -32.03
C ALA A 190 19.28 31.59 -33.54
N ALA A 191 18.29 32.40 -33.92
CA ALA A 191 18.06 32.74 -35.32
C ALA A 191 19.15 33.71 -35.81
N PRO A 192 19.96 33.36 -36.82
CA PRO A 192 21.00 34.25 -37.34
C PRO A 192 20.36 35.46 -38.05
N PRO A 193 21.00 36.64 -38.04
CA PRO A 193 20.53 37.79 -38.79
C PRO A 193 20.52 37.49 -40.29
N VAL A 194 19.47 37.97 -40.97
CA VAL A 194 19.34 37.89 -42.43
C VAL A 194 20.52 38.63 -43.05
N LYS A 195 21.27 37.97 -43.94
CA LYS A 195 22.24 38.66 -44.79
C LYS A 195 21.47 39.41 -45.87
N GLU A 196 21.50 40.73 -45.79
CA GLU A 196 21.04 41.62 -46.85
C GLU A 196 22.04 41.56 -48.00
N THR A 197 21.65 40.89 -49.10
CA THR A 197 22.42 40.89 -50.35
C THR A 197 22.17 42.18 -51.09
N VAL A 198 23.13 43.11 -51.00
CA VAL A 198 23.18 44.30 -51.85
C VAL A 198 23.81 43.88 -53.19
N ASP A 199 22.97 43.60 -54.17
CA ASP A 199 23.39 43.49 -55.57
C ASP A 199 23.49 44.91 -56.17
N ALA A 200 24.56 45.15 -56.93
CA ALA A 200 24.88 46.41 -57.60
C ALA A 200 25.38 46.15 -59.03
#